data_AF-A0A651FYQ6-F1
#
_entry.id   AF-A0A651FYQ6-F1
#
_cell.length_a   1.000
_cell.length_b   1.000
_cell.length_c   1.000
_cell.angle_alpha   90.00
_cell.angle_beta   90.00
_cell.angle_gamma   90.00
#
_symmetry.space_group_name_H-M   'P 1'
#
loop_
_entity.id
_entity.type
_entity.pdbx_description
1 polymer ?
#
loop_
_entity_poly.entity_id
_entity_poly.type
_entity_poly.pdbx_seq_one_letter_code
_entity_poly.pdbx_strand_id
1 'polypeptide(L)'
;MSLRAWLKICMNYEIGRAGCRPPSALTQALRQLPEKRLRCLVHELYDQSLVAKEKPTIRFQHHRLEAVDDRLRKWVHSNGQTPADGKASPHAGMVVLQDISHDLPIDYCVTTSTPKERDCLLSMLDRLKPCDIVIADRGFPSKDVFDALADRNIDFIKRIPKNIA
;
A
#
# COMPACT_ATOMS: atom_id res chain seq x y z
N MET A 1 -0.12 -10.24 -5.71
CA MET A 1 1.16 -10.21 -6.47
C MET A 1 2.15 -9.31 -5.72
N SER A 2 3.48 -9.48 -5.81
CA SER A 2 4.39 -8.62 -5.02
C SER A 2 4.49 -7.21 -5.61
N LEU A 3 4.69 -6.17 -4.79
CA LEU A 3 4.95 -4.79 -5.26
C LEU A 3 6.09 -4.71 -6.33
N ARG A 4 7.06 -5.64 -6.29
CA ARG A 4 8.09 -5.78 -7.35
C ARG A 4 7.54 -6.27 -8.68
N ALA A 5 6.55 -7.15 -8.65
CA ALA A 5 5.86 -7.64 -9.83
C ALA A 5 4.90 -6.58 -10.38
N TRP A 6 4.29 -5.76 -9.51
CA TRP A 6 3.48 -4.60 -9.90
C TRP A 6 4.33 -3.50 -10.55
N LEU A 7 5.45 -3.13 -9.92
CA LEU A 7 6.43 -2.22 -10.52
C LEU A 7 6.95 -2.75 -11.86
N LYS A 8 7.17 -4.07 -12.00
CA LYS A 8 7.54 -4.68 -13.30
C LYS A 8 6.43 -4.58 -14.35
N ILE A 9 5.15 -4.68 -13.98
CA ILE A 9 4.02 -4.56 -14.92
C ILE A 9 3.82 -3.13 -15.38
N CYS A 10 3.80 -2.17 -14.45
CA CYS A 10 3.75 -0.74 -14.79
C CYS A 10 4.98 -0.30 -15.61
N MET A 11 6.15 -0.93 -15.37
CA MET A 11 7.36 -0.67 -16.15
C MET A 11 7.38 -1.37 -17.51
N ASN A 12 6.76 -2.55 -17.68
CA ASN A 12 6.78 -3.28 -18.96
C ASN A 12 5.84 -2.71 -20.03
N TYR A 13 4.89 -1.84 -19.67
CA TYR A 13 3.96 -1.28 -20.65
C TYR A 13 4.59 -0.25 -21.60
N GLU A 14 5.85 0.19 -21.36
CA GLU A 14 6.57 1.11 -22.28
C GLU A 14 8.02 0.70 -22.64
N ILE A 15 8.53 -0.45 -22.20
CA ILE A 15 9.92 -0.88 -22.50
C ILE A 15 10.12 -1.31 -23.98
N GLY A 16 9.08 -1.23 -24.81
CA GLY A 16 9.18 -1.49 -26.26
C GLY A 16 9.73 -0.32 -27.10
N ARG A 17 9.88 0.90 -26.56
CA ARG A 17 10.44 2.04 -27.33
C ARG A 17 11.90 2.30 -26.94
N ALA A 18 12.77 2.24 -27.95
CA ALA A 18 14.20 2.55 -27.86
C ALA A 18 14.42 3.89 -27.13
N GLY A 19 15.00 3.83 -25.92
CA GLY A 19 15.27 5.01 -25.09
C GLY A 19 15.01 4.83 -23.59
N CYS A 20 14.39 3.73 -23.15
CA CYS A 20 14.07 3.52 -21.74
C CYS A 20 15.33 3.30 -20.87
N ARG A 21 15.50 4.17 -19.87
CA ARG A 21 16.54 4.05 -18.84
C ARG A 21 16.36 2.74 -18.05
N PRO A 22 17.43 2.08 -17.59
CA PRO A 22 17.32 0.81 -16.88
C PRO A 22 16.48 0.96 -15.59
N PRO A 23 15.82 -0.11 -15.11
CA PRO A 23 15.05 -0.09 -13.86
C PRO A 23 15.84 0.41 -12.64
N SER A 24 17.17 0.28 -12.68
CA SER A 24 18.10 0.81 -11.68
C SER A 24 18.13 2.34 -11.65
N ALA A 25 18.09 3.01 -12.81
CA ALA A 25 18.07 4.46 -12.92
C ALA A 25 16.75 5.05 -12.39
N LEU A 26 15.62 4.37 -12.64
CA LEU A 26 14.34 4.72 -12.03
C LEU A 26 14.39 4.53 -10.51
N THR A 27 14.89 3.39 -10.04
CA THR A 27 15.04 3.13 -8.60
C THR A 27 15.90 4.20 -7.93
N GLN A 28 16.97 4.65 -8.60
CA GLN A 28 17.85 5.72 -8.12
C GLN A 28 17.17 7.09 -8.13
N ALA A 29 16.37 7.40 -9.15
CA ALA A 29 15.58 8.63 -9.22
C ALA A 29 14.50 8.67 -8.13
N LEU A 30 13.78 7.56 -7.90
CA LEU A 30 12.76 7.44 -6.87
C LEU A 30 13.33 7.62 -5.46
N ARG A 31 14.59 7.23 -5.21
CA ARG A 31 15.28 7.46 -3.92
C ARG A 31 15.46 8.94 -3.59
N GLN A 32 15.49 9.81 -4.60
CA GLN A 32 15.67 11.25 -4.40
C GLN A 32 14.34 11.98 -4.16
N LEU A 33 13.21 11.28 -4.32
CA LEU A 33 11.89 11.89 -4.15
C LEU A 33 11.47 11.88 -2.67
N PRO A 34 10.97 13.01 -2.14
CA PRO A 34 10.32 13.04 -0.84
C PRO A 34 9.13 12.07 -0.80
N GLU A 35 8.88 11.45 0.36
CA GLU A 35 7.78 10.49 0.56
C GLU A 35 6.44 11.04 0.06
N LYS A 36 6.13 12.31 0.37
CA LYS A 36 4.92 12.98 -0.09
C LYS A 36 4.77 12.93 -1.62
N ARG A 37 5.85 13.14 -2.38
CA ARG A 37 5.82 13.09 -3.85
C ARG A 37 5.65 11.67 -4.37
N LEU A 38 6.30 10.70 -3.74
CA LEU A 38 6.12 9.28 -4.06
C LEU A 38 4.67 8.83 -3.81
N ARG A 39 4.08 9.28 -2.71
CA ARG A 39 2.68 9.03 -2.38
C ARG A 39 1.72 9.64 -3.40
N CYS A 40 1.93 10.89 -3.82
CA CYS A 40 1.16 11.51 -4.91
C CYS A 40 1.28 10.73 -6.22
N LEU A 41 2.48 10.25 -6.56
CA LEU A 41 2.69 9.44 -7.76
C LEU A 41 1.91 8.12 -7.69
N VAL A 42 1.87 7.46 -6.53
CA VAL A 42 1.05 6.25 -6.34
C VAL A 42 -0.43 6.56 -6.56
N HIS A 43 -0.93 7.68 -6.05
CA HIS A 43 -2.33 8.08 -6.25
C HIS A 43 -2.64 8.31 -7.73
N GLU A 44 -1.79 9.06 -8.42
CA GLU A 44 -1.96 9.35 -9.84
C GLU A 44 -1.89 8.08 -10.70
N LEU A 45 -0.94 7.19 -10.41
CA LEU A 45 -0.84 5.91 -11.09
C LEU A 45 -2.06 5.03 -10.84
N TYR A 46 -2.58 5.00 -9.61
CA TYR A 46 -3.80 4.27 -9.31
C TYR A 46 -4.98 4.81 -10.12
N ASP A 47 -5.19 6.13 -10.11
CA ASP A 47 -6.30 6.78 -10.81
C ASP A 47 -6.21 6.58 -12.33
N GLN A 48 -5.03 6.71 -12.93
CA GLN A 48 -4.81 6.39 -14.35
C GLN A 48 -5.06 4.92 -14.65
N SER A 49 -4.59 4.03 -13.75
CA SER A 49 -4.82 2.59 -13.87
C SER A 49 -6.30 2.23 -13.74
N LEU A 50 -7.13 3.03 -13.09
CA LEU A 50 -8.60 2.86 -13.06
C LEU A 50 -9.25 3.17 -14.41
N VAL A 51 -8.78 4.23 -15.08
CA VAL A 51 -9.30 4.66 -16.38
C VAL A 51 -8.92 3.69 -17.49
N ALA A 52 -7.70 3.16 -17.43
CA ALA A 52 -7.17 2.24 -18.45
C ALA A 52 -7.69 0.78 -18.33
N LYS A 53 -8.62 0.48 -17.41
CA LYS A 53 -8.95 -0.91 -17.06
C LYS A 53 -9.66 -1.68 -18.16
N GLU A 54 -9.12 -2.86 -18.42
CA GLU A 54 -9.77 -3.93 -19.18
C GLU A 54 -10.54 -4.93 -18.28
N LYS A 55 -10.17 -5.02 -16.98
CA LYS A 55 -10.79 -5.95 -16.03
C LYS A 55 -11.94 -5.32 -15.24
N PRO A 56 -13.08 -6.02 -15.08
CA PRO A 56 -14.19 -5.55 -14.26
C PRO A 56 -13.82 -5.54 -12.78
N THR A 57 -14.36 -4.57 -12.05
CA THR A 57 -14.22 -4.46 -10.59
C THR A 57 -15.00 -5.57 -9.88
N ILE A 58 -14.35 -6.29 -8.98
CA ILE A 58 -14.98 -7.28 -8.11
C ILE A 58 -15.77 -6.52 -7.02
N ARG A 59 -17.02 -6.91 -6.80
CA ARG A 59 -17.87 -6.32 -5.77
C ARG A 59 -18.51 -7.40 -4.91
N PHE A 60 -18.73 -7.08 -3.64
CA PHE A 60 -19.52 -7.90 -2.72
C PHE A 60 -20.81 -7.16 -2.36
N GLN A 61 -21.96 -7.68 -2.79
CA GLN A 61 -23.26 -7.03 -2.57
C GLN A 61 -23.21 -5.51 -2.85
N HIS A 62 -22.61 -5.11 -3.98
CA HIS A 62 -22.39 -3.73 -4.45
C HIS A 62 -21.20 -2.97 -3.83
N HIS A 63 -20.59 -3.46 -2.76
CA HIS A 63 -19.43 -2.84 -2.10
C HIS A 63 -18.13 -3.14 -2.85
N ARG A 64 -17.21 -2.19 -2.85
CA ARG A 64 -15.82 -2.45 -3.25
C ARG A 64 -15.08 -3.08 -2.07
N LEU A 65 -14.12 -3.93 -2.37
CA LEU A 65 -13.31 -4.60 -1.36
C LEU A 65 -11.90 -4.03 -1.39
N GLU A 66 -11.49 -3.45 -0.27
CA GLU A 66 -10.19 -2.84 -0.08
C GLU A 66 -9.47 -3.53 1.07
N ALA A 67 -8.16 -3.75 0.97
CA ALA A 67 -7.37 -4.40 2.01
C ALA A 67 -6.35 -3.44 2.59
N VAL A 68 -6.16 -3.47 3.91
CA VAL A 68 -5.03 -2.83 4.59
C VAL A 68 -4.18 -3.88 5.29
N ASP A 69 -2.88 -3.85 4.99
CA ASP A 69 -1.92 -4.84 5.50
C ASP A 69 -0.61 -4.17 5.87
N ASP A 70 0.02 -4.64 6.95
CA ASP A 70 1.35 -4.21 7.36
C ASP A 70 2.42 -5.09 6.70
N ARG A 71 3.52 -4.45 6.29
CA ARG A 71 4.64 -5.09 5.61
C ARG A 71 5.93 -4.61 6.26
N LEU A 72 6.58 -5.50 7.01
CA LEU A 72 7.95 -5.25 7.44
C LEU A 72 8.91 -5.38 6.24
N ARG A 73 9.63 -4.30 5.94
CA ARG A 73 10.66 -4.28 4.91
C ARG A 73 12.02 -4.07 5.55
N LYS A 74 12.99 -4.90 5.16
CA LYS A 74 14.40 -4.64 5.48
C LYS A 74 14.80 -3.32 4.85
N TRP A 75 15.23 -2.38 5.68
CA TRP A 75 15.82 -1.14 5.22
C TRP A 75 17.23 -1.44 4.74
N VAL A 76 17.40 -1.46 3.41
CA VAL A 76 18.72 -1.53 2.82
C VAL A 76 19.24 -0.10 2.76
N HIS A 77 20.39 0.17 3.37
CA HIS A 77 21.03 1.49 3.32
C HIS A 77 21.14 1.98 1.86
N SER A 78 21.22 3.30 1.67
CA SER A 78 21.30 3.96 0.36
C SER A 78 22.46 3.46 -0.53
N ASN A 79 23.47 2.83 0.06
CA ASN A 79 24.62 2.19 -0.59
C ASN A 79 24.44 0.68 -0.88
N GLY A 80 23.28 0.08 -0.62
CA GLY A 80 23.01 -1.33 -0.92
C GLY A 80 23.63 -2.33 0.07
N GLN A 81 24.31 -1.85 1.11
CA GLN A 81 24.99 -2.71 2.07
C GLN A 81 24.09 -3.01 3.27
N THR A 82 23.86 -4.30 3.53
CA THR A 82 23.47 -4.77 4.87
C THR A 82 24.65 -4.54 5.83
N PRO A 83 24.43 -4.11 7.08
CA PRO A 83 25.51 -3.99 8.06
C PRO A 83 26.27 -5.31 8.16
N ALA A 84 27.60 -5.27 7.95
CA ALA A 84 28.46 -6.46 7.94
C ALA A 84 28.57 -7.13 9.33
N ASP A 85 28.12 -6.46 10.38
CA ASP A 85 28.50 -6.76 11.76
C ASP A 85 27.52 -7.71 12.48
N GLY A 86 26.60 -8.36 11.77
CA GLY A 86 25.57 -9.22 12.39
C GLY A 86 24.58 -8.49 13.31
N LYS A 87 24.66 -7.16 13.40
CA LYS A 87 23.73 -6.31 14.16
C LYS A 87 22.43 -6.11 13.39
N ALA A 88 21.33 -6.00 14.14
CA ALA A 88 19.97 -5.90 13.65
C ALA A 88 19.87 -4.98 12.43
N SER A 89 19.48 -5.54 11.28
CA SER A 89 19.19 -4.72 10.10
C SER A 89 18.04 -3.78 10.45
N PRO A 90 18.13 -2.47 10.18
CA PRO A 90 17.00 -1.58 10.39
C PRO A 90 15.83 -2.10 9.54
N HIS A 91 14.67 -2.24 10.16
CA HIS A 91 13.42 -2.56 9.45
C HIS A 91 12.57 -1.30 9.46
N ALA A 92 11.94 -1.00 8.33
CA ALA A 92 10.83 -0.06 8.30
C ALA A 92 9.54 -0.86 8.14
N GLY A 93 8.54 -0.48 8.93
CA GLY A 93 7.17 -0.89 8.67
C GLY A 93 6.63 -0.09 7.50
N MET A 94 5.79 -0.71 6.70
CA MET A 94 5.02 -0.04 5.68
C MET A 94 3.60 -0.59 5.75
N VAL A 95 2.62 0.29 5.90
CA VAL A 95 1.21 -0.05 5.79
C VAL A 95 0.77 0.30 4.38
N VAL A 96 0.04 -0.60 3.72
CA VAL A 96 -0.45 -0.40 2.35
C VAL A 96 -1.95 -0.58 2.32
N LEU A 97 -2.65 0.38 1.72
CA LEU A 97 -4.05 0.25 1.31
C LEU A 97 -4.09 -0.25 -0.14
N GLN A 98 -4.84 -1.31 -0.40
CA GLN A 98 -4.80 -2.05 -1.65
C GLN A 98 -6.20 -2.34 -2.22
N ASP A 99 -6.35 -2.09 -3.52
CA ASP A 99 -7.47 -2.51 -4.35
C ASP A 99 -7.39 -4.00 -4.64
N ILE A 100 -8.28 -4.77 -4.01
CA ILE A 100 -8.29 -6.23 -4.12
C ILE A 100 -8.71 -6.66 -5.53
N SER A 101 -9.62 -5.92 -6.16
CA SER A 101 -10.15 -6.28 -7.47
C SER A 101 -9.07 -6.25 -8.56
N HIS A 102 -8.09 -5.37 -8.40
CA HIS A 102 -7.11 -5.07 -9.44
C HIS A 102 -5.66 -5.26 -8.99
N ASP A 103 -5.46 -5.66 -7.74
CA ASP A 103 -4.15 -5.88 -7.10
C ASP A 103 -3.26 -4.63 -7.20
N LEU A 104 -3.86 -3.44 -7.04
CA LEU A 104 -3.18 -2.14 -7.16
C LEU A 104 -3.05 -1.47 -5.78
N PRO A 105 -1.90 -0.88 -5.44
CA PRO A 105 -1.80 -0.02 -4.25
C PRO A 105 -2.63 1.26 -4.48
N ILE A 106 -3.51 1.57 -3.53
CA ILE A 106 -4.26 2.82 -3.48
C ILE A 106 -3.44 3.88 -2.76
N ASP A 107 -2.83 3.49 -1.64
CA ASP A 107 -2.06 4.38 -0.78
C ASP A 107 -1.08 3.59 0.10
N TYR A 108 -0.12 4.28 0.71
CA TYR A 108 0.80 3.68 1.67
C TYR A 108 1.30 4.70 2.70
N CYS A 109 1.83 4.17 3.81
CA CYS A 109 2.42 4.91 4.91
C CYS A 109 3.68 4.19 5.39
N VAL A 110 4.81 4.90 5.51
CA VAL A 110 6.07 4.33 6.02
C VAL A 110 6.25 4.66 7.49
N THR A 111 6.54 3.66 8.32
CA THR A 111 6.75 3.82 9.76
C THR A 111 8.20 3.46 10.11
N THR A 112 8.95 4.43 10.64
CA THR A 112 10.36 4.29 11.03
C THR A 112 10.55 3.88 12.51
N SER A 113 9.47 3.89 13.29
CA SER A 113 9.40 3.41 14.67
C SER A 113 8.14 2.56 14.86
N THR A 114 7.96 1.96 16.04
CA THR A 114 6.89 1.02 16.39
C THR A 114 5.58 1.34 15.65
N PRO A 115 5.03 0.39 14.86
CA PRO A 115 3.92 0.70 13.97
C PRO A 115 2.72 1.23 14.75
N LYS A 116 2.29 2.46 14.43
CA LYS A 116 0.92 2.89 14.70
C LYS A 116 0.12 2.65 13.42
N GLU A 117 -0.07 1.38 13.09
CA GLU A 117 -0.87 0.92 11.93
C GLU A 117 -2.20 1.68 11.78
N ARG A 118 -2.80 2.02 12.93
CA ARG A 118 -4.00 2.84 13.07
C ARG A 118 -3.84 4.23 12.48
N ASP A 119 -2.79 4.96 12.88
CA ASP A 119 -2.51 6.32 12.38
C ASP A 119 -2.29 6.29 10.87
N CYS A 120 -1.60 5.27 10.38
CA CYS A 120 -1.43 5.06 8.94
C CYS A 120 -2.79 4.86 8.25
N LEU A 121 -3.65 3.97 8.75
CA LEU A 121 -4.99 3.77 8.19
C LEU A 121 -5.83 5.05 8.21
N LEU A 122 -5.86 5.76 9.33
CA LEU A 122 -6.55 7.04 9.47
C LEU A 122 -6.07 8.06 8.42
N SER A 123 -4.77 8.10 8.15
CA SER A 123 -4.19 8.99 7.13
C SER A 123 -4.53 8.64 5.69
N MET A 124 -5.10 7.45 5.44
CA MET A 124 -5.45 6.94 4.11
C MET A 124 -6.97 6.95 3.85
N LEU A 125 -7.79 7.32 4.85
CA LEU A 125 -9.25 7.23 4.75
C LEU A 125 -9.83 8.08 3.62
N ASP A 126 -9.18 9.19 3.25
CA ASP A 126 -9.64 10.06 2.17
C ASP A 126 -9.50 9.43 0.77
N ARG A 127 -8.84 8.26 0.68
CA ARG A 127 -8.74 7.46 -0.55
C ARG A 127 -9.80 6.37 -0.64
N LEU A 128 -10.52 6.12 0.44
CA LEU A 128 -11.68 5.23 0.47
C LEU A 128 -12.94 5.99 0.05
N LYS A 129 -13.95 5.25 -0.39
CA LYS A 129 -15.26 5.79 -0.76
C LYS A 129 -16.35 5.26 0.17
N PRO A 130 -17.46 6.00 0.34
CA PRO A 130 -18.64 5.45 0.99
C PRO A 130 -19.06 4.12 0.36
N CYS A 131 -19.51 3.18 1.20
CA CYS A 131 -19.85 1.81 0.85
C CYS A 131 -18.65 0.96 0.35
N ASP A 132 -17.41 1.39 0.58
CA ASP A 132 -16.27 0.46 0.51
C ASP A 132 -16.29 -0.44 1.76
N ILE A 133 -15.81 -1.67 1.64
CA ILE A 133 -15.50 -2.56 2.76
C ILE A 133 -13.98 -2.63 2.89
N VAL A 134 -13.45 -2.22 4.04
CA VAL A 134 -12.04 -2.36 4.38
C VAL A 134 -11.81 -3.66 5.15
N ILE A 135 -10.92 -4.49 4.63
CA ILE A 135 -10.47 -5.73 5.24
C ILE A 135 -9.12 -5.49 5.89
N ALA A 136 -9.00 -5.80 7.19
CA ALA A 136 -7.76 -5.61 7.93
C ALA A 136 -7.44 -6.77 8.89
N ASP A 137 -6.16 -6.95 9.20
CA ASP A 137 -5.71 -7.89 10.24
C ASP A 137 -5.74 -7.27 11.66
N ARG A 138 -5.35 -8.05 12.67
CA ARG A 138 -5.64 -7.80 14.09
C ARG A 138 -5.22 -6.45 14.65
N GLY A 139 -4.16 -5.83 14.12
CA GLY A 139 -3.57 -4.60 14.64
C GLY A 139 -4.37 -3.32 14.34
N PHE A 140 -5.25 -3.35 13.33
CA PHE A 140 -5.89 -2.16 12.79
C PHE A 140 -7.11 -1.62 13.52
N PRO A 141 -8.04 -2.42 14.07
CA PRO A 141 -9.19 -1.79 14.71
C PRO A 141 -8.84 -1.31 16.12
N SER A 142 -8.97 0.00 16.28
CA SER A 142 -9.21 0.69 17.55
C SER A 142 -10.60 1.34 17.48
N LYS A 143 -11.14 1.78 18.62
CA LYS A 143 -12.40 2.52 18.64
C LYS A 143 -12.37 3.70 17.66
N ASP A 144 -11.30 4.50 17.69
CA ASP A 144 -11.14 5.67 16.83
C ASP A 144 -11.14 5.33 15.33
N VAL A 145 -10.56 4.19 14.95
CA VAL A 145 -10.60 3.70 13.55
C VAL A 145 -12.02 3.29 13.15
N PHE A 146 -12.74 2.60 14.04
CA PHE A 146 -14.13 2.23 13.78
C PHE A 146 -15.03 3.45 13.65
N ASP A 147 -14.93 4.40 14.58
CA ASP A 147 -15.71 5.63 14.56
C ASP A 147 -15.43 6.41 13.26
N ALA A 148 -14.15 6.56 12.88
CA ALA A 148 -13.77 7.27 11.66
C ALA A 148 -14.20 6.59 10.34
N LEU A 149 -14.34 5.25 10.33
CA LEU A 149 -14.87 4.49 9.19
C LEU A 149 -16.40 4.57 9.14
N ALA A 150 -17.07 4.43 10.29
CA ALA A 150 -18.51 4.52 10.42
C ALA A 150 -19.02 5.92 10.01
N ASP A 151 -18.34 6.98 10.44
CA ASP A 151 -18.65 8.37 10.07
C ASP A 151 -18.58 8.62 8.55
N ARG A 152 -17.80 7.80 7.84
CA ARG A 152 -17.63 7.85 6.37
C ARG A 152 -18.53 6.86 5.63
N ASN A 153 -19.39 6.12 6.33
CA ASN A 153 -20.19 5.02 5.78
C ASN A 153 -19.31 3.96 5.08
N ILE A 154 -18.19 3.60 5.73
CA ILE A 154 -17.26 2.57 5.27
C ILE A 154 -17.39 1.37 6.19
N ASP A 155 -17.68 0.21 5.61
CA ASP A 155 -17.78 -1.04 6.33
C ASP A 155 -16.39 -1.60 6.62
N PHE A 156 -16.29 -2.40 7.69
CA PHE A 156 -15.02 -2.96 8.14
C PHE A 156 -15.12 -4.42 8.49
N ILE A 157 -14.21 -5.23 7.96
CA ILE A 157 -14.08 -6.66 8.28
C ILE A 157 -12.73 -6.89 8.96
N LYS A 158 -12.81 -7.44 10.18
CA LYS A 158 -11.64 -7.89 10.94
C LYS A 158 -11.58 -9.40 11.01
N ARG A 159 -10.39 -9.96 10.86
CA ARG A 159 -10.13 -11.33 11.30
C ARG A 159 -10.09 -11.42 12.83
N ILE A 160 -10.98 -12.22 13.41
CA ILE A 160 -10.96 -12.59 14.84
C ILE A 160 -10.33 -13.99 14.99
N PRO A 161 -9.28 -14.17 15.80
CA PRO A 161 -8.71 -15.49 16.05
C PRO A 161 -9.69 -16.39 16.81
N LYS A 162 -9.64 -17.69 16.53
CA LYS A 162 -10.53 -18.71 17.12
C LYS A 162 -10.43 -18.88 18.65
N ASN A 163 -9.44 -18.28 19.31
CA ASN A 163 -9.15 -18.49 20.73
C ASN A 163 -9.64 -17.35 21.65
N ILE A 164 -10.72 -16.66 21.28
CA ILE A 164 -11.42 -15.79 22.23
C ILE A 164 -12.57 -16.64 22.80
N ALA A 165 -12.26 -17.36 23.87
CA ALA A 165 -13.20 -17.97 24.81
C ALA A 165 -12.87 -17.42 26.20
#